data_AF-A0A8S2DZ92-F1
#
_entry.id   AF-A0A8S2DZ92-F1
#
_cell.length_a   1.000
_cell.length_b   1.000
_cell.length_c   1.000
_cell.angle_alpha   90.00
_cell.angle_beta   90.00
_cell.angle_gamma   90.00
#
_symmetry.space_group_name_H-M   'P 1'
#
loop_
_entity.id
_entity.type
_entity.pdbx_description
1 polymer ?
#
loop_
_entity_poly.entity_id
_entity_poly.type
_entity_poly.pdbx_seq_one_letter_code
_entity_poly.pdbx_strand_id
1 'polypeptide(L)'
;MRLCLTYNVEKDLCIEAEMDEEHAKYMRHCFGEEVPTMVKQLTQSVIDSCNRDPLIMQVMLIVMTFIKGLSTEDITALQEPILYNNKQVFEAQSVYTGLLFRYMIDKYSSYLNAVKKYSQLIEKIMQIQTASRKFQQLVCPQLATMVEINPIVKSLLRIM
;
A
#
# COMPACT_ATOMS: atom_id res chain seq x y z
N MET A 1 -13.83 13.06 -9.10
CA MET A 1 -14.37 11.71 -8.83
C MET A 1 -13.40 11.00 -7.91
N ARG A 2 -13.79 10.70 -6.66
CA ARG A 2 -12.96 9.98 -5.69
C ARG A 2 -13.58 8.60 -5.55
N LEU A 3 -12.88 7.57 -6.01
CA LEU A 3 -13.33 6.18 -5.92
C LEU A 3 -12.78 5.58 -4.62
N CYS A 4 -13.66 4.95 -3.86
CA CYS A 4 -13.36 4.18 -2.66
C CYS A 4 -13.79 2.74 -2.91
N LEU A 5 -13.04 1.78 -2.38
CA LEU A 5 -13.48 0.39 -2.36
C LEU A 5 -14.36 0.21 -1.11
N THR A 6 -15.66 0.02 -1.34
CA THR A 6 -16.61 -0.29 -0.27
C THR A 6 -16.95 -1.77 -0.34
N TYR A 7 -16.84 -2.47 0.78
CA TYR A 7 -17.20 -3.88 0.85
C TYR A 7 -18.74 -4.02 0.86
N ASN A 8 -19.29 -4.66 -0.17
CA ASN A 8 -20.72 -4.93 -0.27
C ASN A 8 -21.02 -6.28 0.40
N VAL A 9 -21.71 -6.23 1.54
CA VAL A 9 -22.06 -7.40 2.37
C VAL A 9 -22.98 -8.37 1.65
N GLU A 10 -23.88 -7.89 0.78
CA GLU A 10 -24.83 -8.73 0.05
C GLU A 10 -24.17 -9.51 -1.09
N LYS A 11 -23.12 -8.93 -1.68
CA LYS A 11 -22.40 -9.50 -2.82
C LYS A 11 -21.09 -10.18 -2.43
N ASP A 12 -20.68 -10.05 -1.17
CA ASP A 12 -19.39 -10.53 -0.65
C ASP A 12 -18.19 -10.06 -1.49
N LEU A 13 -18.24 -8.81 -1.96
CA LEU A 13 -17.26 -8.26 -2.90
C LEU A 13 -16.96 -6.79 -2.59
N CYS A 14 -15.71 -6.38 -2.76
CA CYS A 14 -15.34 -4.97 -2.78
C CYS A 14 -15.80 -4.33 -4.10
N ILE A 15 -16.69 -3.35 -4.01
CA ILE A 15 -17.18 -2.58 -5.15
C ILE A 15 -16.59 -1.17 -5.13
N GLU A 16 -16.35 -0.61 -6.31
CA GLU A 16 -16.02 0.80 -6.46
C GLU A 16 -17.26 1.65 -6.17
N ALA A 17 -17.17 2.46 -5.12
CA ALA A 17 -18.17 3.43 -4.74
C ALA A 17 -17.58 4.84 -4.82
N GLU A 18 -18.43 5.83 -5.10
CA GLU A 18 -18.03 7.22 -4.90
C GLU A 18 -17.80 7.46 -3.41
N MET A 19 -16.62 7.96 -3.09
CA MET A 19 -16.23 8.24 -1.72
C MET A 19 -17.07 9.41 -1.22
N ASP A 20 -18.07 9.09 -0.41
CA ASP A 20 -18.99 10.05 0.17
C ASP A 20 -18.25 11.10 1.01
N GLU A 21 -18.79 12.32 1.06
CA GLU A 21 -18.18 13.46 1.75
C GLU A 21 -18.07 13.20 3.26
N GLU A 22 -18.97 12.38 3.81
CA GLU A 22 -18.91 11.88 5.20
C GLU A 22 -17.68 11.01 5.48
N HIS A 23 -17.27 10.12 4.56
CA HIS A 23 -16.09 9.26 4.74
C HIS A 23 -14.80 10.08 4.73
N ALA A 24 -14.73 11.11 3.86
CA ALA A 24 -13.62 12.06 3.87
C ALA A 24 -13.54 12.83 5.19
N LYS A 25 -14.70 13.24 5.72
CA LYS A 25 -14.82 13.97 6.99
C LYS A 25 -14.43 13.08 8.18
N TYR A 26 -14.82 11.81 8.18
CA TYR A 26 -14.46 10.84 9.20
C TYR A 26 -12.95 10.58 9.24
N MET A 27 -12.31 10.32 8.09
CA MET A 27 -10.85 10.15 7.99
C MET A 27 -10.09 11.37 8.51
N ARG A 28 -10.57 12.59 8.21
CA ARG A 28 -9.99 13.84 8.74
C ARG A 28 -10.20 13.99 10.24
N HIS A 29 -11.33 13.55 10.76
CA HIS A 29 -11.63 13.62 12.18
C HIS A 29 -10.77 12.66 13.01
N CYS A 30 -10.54 11.43 12.50
CA CYS A 30 -9.76 10.42 13.18
C CYS A 30 -8.24 10.63 13.07
N PHE A 31 -7.74 11.09 11.91
CA PHE A 31 -6.30 11.12 11.61
C PHE A 31 -5.76 12.52 11.30
N GLY A 32 -6.59 13.57 11.41
CA GLY A 32 -6.25 14.94 10.98
C GLY A 32 -6.28 15.12 9.46
N GLU A 33 -6.02 16.34 8.97
CA GLU A 33 -5.92 16.63 7.52
C GLU A 33 -4.61 16.14 6.90
N GLU A 34 -3.56 15.93 7.71
CA GLU A 34 -2.22 15.59 7.23
C GLU A 34 -2.15 14.20 6.61
N VAL A 35 -2.72 13.18 7.28
CA VAL A 35 -2.65 11.79 6.83
C VAL A 35 -3.44 11.57 5.52
N PRO A 36 -4.72 11.97 5.39
CA PRO A 36 -5.46 11.80 4.14
C PRO A 36 -4.82 12.55 2.97
N THR A 37 -4.25 13.73 3.22
CA THR A 37 -3.54 14.51 2.19
C THR A 37 -2.28 13.80 1.74
N MET A 38 -1.47 13.28 2.68
CA MET A 38 -0.26 12.52 2.39
C MET A 38 -0.57 11.25 1.59
N VAL A 39 -1.57 10.46 2.02
CA VAL A 39 -1.99 9.24 1.31
C VAL A 39 -2.42 9.58 -0.11
N LYS A 40 -3.25 10.60 -0.29
CA LYS A 40 -3.70 11.04 -1.62
C LYS A 40 -2.52 11.45 -2.52
N GLN A 41 -1.57 12.22 -1.99
CA GLN A 41 -0.39 12.66 -2.74
C GLN A 41 0.48 11.47 -3.15
N LEU A 42 0.67 10.50 -2.25
CA LEU A 42 1.42 9.28 -2.54
C LEU A 42 0.74 8.42 -3.61
N THR A 43 -0.56 8.16 -3.47
CA THR A 43 -1.34 7.39 -4.46
C THR A 43 -1.29 8.05 -5.83
N GLN A 44 -1.52 9.36 -5.90
CA GLN A 44 -1.45 10.10 -7.16
C GLN A 44 -0.04 10.02 -7.77
N SER A 45 1.00 10.21 -6.94
CA SER A 45 2.39 10.13 -7.40
C SER A 45 2.75 8.75 -7.93
N VAL A 46 2.19 7.67 -7.38
CA VAL A 46 2.39 6.30 -7.88
C VAL A 46 1.71 6.11 -9.23
N ILE A 47 0.43 6.50 -9.34
CA ILE A 47 -0.35 6.40 -10.58
C ILE A 47 0.36 7.14 -11.73
N ASP A 48 0.85 8.35 -11.46
CA ASP A 48 1.55 9.16 -12.45
C ASP A 48 2.91 8.55 -12.82
N SER A 49 3.62 7.94 -11.87
CA SER A 49 4.91 7.26 -12.14
C SER A 49 4.74 6.01 -12.99
N CYS A 50 3.61 5.31 -12.85
CA CYS A 50 3.23 4.18 -13.69
C CYS A 50 2.72 4.61 -15.08
N ASN A 51 2.66 5.91 -15.39
CA ASN A 51 2.00 6.45 -16.59
C ASN A 51 0.57 5.89 -16.78
N ARG A 52 -0.15 5.60 -15.68
CA ARG A 52 -1.47 4.96 -15.68
C ARG A 52 -1.55 3.61 -16.40
N ASP A 53 -0.43 2.92 -16.54
CA ASP A 53 -0.39 1.57 -17.10
C ASP A 53 -0.90 0.55 -16.07
N PRO A 54 -2.03 -0.13 -16.35
CA PRO A 54 -2.61 -1.09 -15.41
C PRO A 54 -1.69 -2.27 -15.12
N LEU A 55 -0.86 -2.72 -16.08
CA LEU A 55 0.04 -3.86 -15.87
C LEU A 55 1.20 -3.49 -14.94
N ILE A 56 1.80 -2.32 -15.15
CA ILE A 56 2.85 -1.80 -14.24
C ILE A 56 2.27 -1.65 -12.83
N MET A 57 1.07 -1.08 -12.70
CA MET A 57 0.41 -0.93 -11.40
C MET A 57 0.13 -2.28 -10.72
N GLN A 58 -0.40 -3.25 -11.45
CA GLN A 58 -0.69 -4.59 -10.91
C GLN A 58 0.58 -5.31 -10.44
N VAL A 59 1.63 -5.34 -11.26
CA VAL A 59 2.88 -6.00 -10.88
C VAL A 59 3.54 -5.25 -9.71
N MET A 60 3.48 -3.92 -9.69
CA MET A 60 3.98 -3.11 -8.57
C MET A 60 3.23 -3.42 -7.27
N LEU A 61 1.89 -3.58 -7.31
CA LEU A 61 1.09 -3.98 -6.15
C LEU A 61 1.51 -5.36 -5.63
N ILE A 62 1.75 -6.31 -6.53
CA ILE A 62 2.26 -7.64 -6.16
C ILE A 62 3.63 -7.51 -5.49
N VAL A 63 4.56 -6.73 -6.05
CA VAL A 63 5.87 -6.46 -5.43
C VAL A 63 5.70 -5.87 -4.03
N MET A 64 4.70 -5.00 -3.84
CA MET A 64 4.42 -4.38 -2.54
C MET A 64 3.87 -5.38 -1.50
N THR A 65 3.14 -6.43 -1.91
CA THR A 65 2.67 -7.47 -0.96
C THR A 65 3.79 -8.28 -0.31
N PHE A 66 4.99 -8.30 -0.92
CA PHE A 66 6.16 -8.98 -0.36
C PHE A 66 7.06 -8.07 0.48
N ILE A 67 6.70 -6.80 0.67
CA ILE A 67 7.45 -5.88 1.51
C ILE A 67 7.16 -6.20 2.98
N LYS A 68 8.18 -6.72 3.67
CA LYS A 68 8.18 -6.90 5.13
C LYS A 68 8.24 -5.58 5.87
N GLY A 69 7.58 -5.51 7.03
CA GLY A 69 7.60 -4.34 7.92
C GLY A 69 6.69 -3.20 7.50
N LEU A 70 5.65 -3.54 6.73
CA LEU A 70 4.49 -2.68 6.53
C LEU A 70 3.34 -3.04 7.48
N SER A 71 3.32 -4.23 8.09
CA SER A 71 2.34 -4.60 9.13
C SER A 71 2.77 -4.10 10.50
N THR A 72 1.80 -3.72 11.33
CA THR A 72 1.99 -3.35 12.74
C THR A 72 2.37 -4.52 13.65
N GLU A 73 2.23 -5.77 13.19
CA GLU A 73 2.57 -6.97 13.97
C GLU A 73 4.06 -7.18 14.25
N ASP A 74 4.95 -6.46 13.54
CA ASP A 74 6.39 -6.45 13.82
C ASP A 74 6.71 -6.02 15.28
N ILE A 75 5.80 -5.29 15.93
CA ILE A 75 5.99 -4.76 17.29
C ILE A 75 5.55 -5.76 18.37
N THR A 76 4.71 -6.74 18.05
CA THR A 76 4.19 -7.71 19.03
C THR A 76 4.44 -9.16 18.63
N ALA A 77 5.69 -9.54 18.35
CA ALA A 77 6.23 -10.92 18.42
C ALA A 77 5.39 -12.08 17.82
N LEU A 78 4.39 -11.78 16.98
CA LEU A 78 3.55 -12.73 16.28
C LEU A 78 3.93 -12.57 14.82
N GLN A 79 4.71 -13.56 14.38
CA GLN A 79 5.25 -13.67 13.03
C GLN A 79 4.12 -13.49 12.01
N GLU A 80 4.24 -12.49 11.11
CA GLU A 80 3.35 -12.34 9.96
C GLU A 80 3.18 -13.72 9.28
N PRO A 81 1.98 -14.33 9.30
CA PRO A 81 1.82 -15.73 8.90
C PRO A 81 2.13 -15.97 7.41
N ILE A 82 2.13 -14.91 6.60
CA ILE A 82 2.35 -14.95 5.16
C ILE A 82 3.85 -14.87 4.81
N LEU A 83 4.67 -14.25 5.65
CA LEU A 83 6.06 -13.91 5.32
C LEU A 83 7.09 -14.66 6.18
N TYR A 84 6.74 -15.78 6.81
CA TYR A 84 7.62 -16.53 7.71
C TYR A 84 8.99 -16.91 7.09
N ASN A 85 9.02 -17.25 5.80
CA ASN A 85 10.25 -17.65 5.11
C ASN A 85 10.87 -16.49 4.31
N ASN A 86 11.78 -15.74 4.95
CA ASN A 86 12.51 -14.62 4.34
C ASN A 86 13.09 -14.94 2.96
N LYS A 87 13.60 -16.17 2.77
CA LYS A 87 14.21 -16.58 1.50
C LYS A 87 13.16 -16.69 0.39
N GLN A 88 12.05 -17.38 0.66
CA GLN A 88 10.97 -17.54 -0.32
C GLN A 88 10.30 -16.20 -0.66
N VAL A 89 10.13 -15.33 0.33
CA VAL A 89 9.60 -13.96 0.12
C VAL A 89 10.53 -13.17 -0.79
N PHE A 90 11.84 -13.19 -0.52
CA PHE A 90 12.82 -12.52 -1.37
C PHE A 90 12.88 -13.11 -2.79
N GLU A 91 12.79 -14.43 -2.93
CA GLU A 91 12.74 -15.10 -4.23
C GLU A 91 11.49 -14.68 -5.03
N ALA A 92 10.31 -14.72 -4.39
CA ALA A 92 9.06 -14.27 -5.01
C ALA A 92 9.12 -12.79 -5.40
N GLN A 93 9.59 -11.92 -4.49
CA GLN A 93 9.77 -10.51 -4.77
C GLN A 93 10.70 -10.29 -5.96
N SER A 94 11.83 -11.01 -6.00
CA SER A 94 12.82 -10.92 -7.09
C SER A 94 12.23 -11.33 -8.44
N VAL A 95 11.37 -12.35 -8.48
CA VAL A 95 10.67 -12.78 -9.71
C VAL A 95 9.78 -11.66 -10.23
N TYR A 96 8.91 -11.09 -9.40
CA TYR A 96 7.99 -10.02 -9.84
C TYR A 96 8.72 -8.71 -10.16
N THR A 97 9.78 -8.42 -9.42
CA THR A 97 10.67 -7.27 -9.66
C THR A 97 11.36 -7.40 -11.02
N GLY A 98 11.86 -8.60 -11.35
CA GLY A 98 12.42 -8.91 -12.66
C GLY A 98 11.39 -8.89 -13.79
N LEU A 99 10.17 -9.38 -13.55
CA LEU A 99 9.07 -9.32 -14.50
C LEU A 99 8.71 -7.86 -14.84
N LEU A 100 8.60 -7.01 -13.82
CA LEU A 100 8.35 -5.58 -13.98
C LEU A 100 9.44 -4.94 -14.83
N PHE A 101 10.71 -5.20 -14.53
CA PHE A 101 11.81 -4.60 -15.28
C PHE A 101 11.84 -5.04 -16.75
N ARG A 102 11.61 -6.34 -17.03
CA ARG A 102 11.50 -6.85 -18.41
C ARG A 102 10.37 -6.18 -19.17
N TYR A 103 9.19 -6.10 -18.55
CA TYR A 103 8.04 -5.42 -19.14
C TYR A 103 8.36 -3.94 -19.44
N MET A 104 9.10 -3.26 -18.56
CA MET A 104 9.51 -1.88 -18.78
C MET A 104 10.49 -1.76 -19.95
N ILE A 105 11.44 -2.68 -20.12
CA ILE A 105 12.34 -2.70 -21.28
C ILE A 105 11.54 -2.88 -22.58
N ASP A 106 10.59 -3.80 -22.60
CA ASP A 106 9.77 -4.06 -23.80
C ASP A 106 8.86 -2.87 -24.11
N LYS A 107 8.35 -2.20 -23.08
CA LYS A 107 7.43 -1.08 -23.22
C LYS A 107 8.10 0.23 -23.60
N TYR A 108 9.30 0.50 -23.08
CA TYR A 108 10.02 1.74 -23.38
C TYR A 108 11.03 1.52 -24.50
N SER A 109 10.96 2.34 -25.54
CA SER A 109 11.80 2.28 -26.73
C SER A 109 13.31 2.45 -26.50
N SER A 110 13.75 2.76 -25.28
CA SER A 110 15.16 2.82 -24.89
C SER A 110 15.37 2.18 -23.53
N TYR A 111 16.40 1.35 -23.44
CA TYR A 111 16.85 0.75 -22.17
C TYR A 111 17.11 1.81 -21.09
N LEU A 112 17.73 2.94 -21.46
CA LEU A 112 18.01 4.03 -20.52
C LEU A 112 16.72 4.63 -19.95
N ASN A 113 15.68 4.77 -20.78
CA ASN A 113 14.38 5.25 -20.35
C ASN A 113 13.69 4.23 -19.43
N ALA A 114 13.79 2.93 -19.74
CA ALA A 114 13.27 1.86 -18.89
C ALA A 114 13.92 1.89 -17.51
N VAL A 115 15.26 1.97 -17.45
CA VAL A 115 16.01 2.07 -16.18
C VAL A 115 15.60 3.31 -15.40
N LYS A 116 15.55 4.49 -16.05
CA LYS A 116 15.14 5.73 -15.38
C LYS A 116 13.74 5.63 -14.77
N LYS A 117 12.78 5.13 -15.54
CA LYS A 117 11.39 4.95 -15.08
C LYS A 117 11.31 3.91 -13.97
N TYR A 118 12.08 2.85 -14.08
CA TYR A 118 12.14 1.81 -13.07
C TYR A 118 12.70 2.32 -11.74
N SER A 119 13.80 3.08 -11.77
CA SER A 119 14.36 3.73 -10.58
C SER A 119 13.36 4.67 -9.91
N GLN A 120 12.57 5.44 -10.70
CA GLN A 120 11.50 6.28 -10.17
C GLN A 120 10.43 5.46 -9.44
N LEU A 121 10.03 4.30 -9.98
CA LEU A 121 9.07 3.42 -9.32
C LEU A 121 9.61 2.87 -7.99
N ILE A 122 10.87 2.45 -7.96
CA ILE A 122 11.52 1.98 -6.71
C ILE A 122 11.57 3.10 -5.67
N GLU A 123 11.88 4.33 -6.07
CA GLU A 123 11.83 5.50 -5.18
C GLU A 123 10.43 5.71 -4.59
N LYS A 124 9.37 5.55 -5.40
CA LYS A 124 7.99 5.63 -4.90
C LYS A 124 7.65 4.52 -3.92
N ILE A 125 8.10 3.30 -4.16
CA ILE A 125 7.93 2.19 -3.21
C ILE A 125 8.61 2.55 -1.86
N MET A 126 9.82 3.10 -1.87
CA MET A 126 10.50 3.53 -0.65
C MET A 126 9.78 4.69 0.06
N GLN A 127 9.20 5.63 -0.69
CA GLN A 127 8.39 6.72 -0.13
C GLN A 127 7.13 6.18 0.56
N ILE A 128 6.45 5.21 -0.04
CA ILE A 128 5.30 4.52 0.56
C ILE A 128 5.72 3.82 1.85
N GLN A 129 6.80 3.04 1.84
CA GLN A 129 7.32 2.37 3.04
C GLN A 129 7.61 3.35 4.18
N THR A 130 8.22 4.49 3.85
CA THR A 130 8.52 5.53 4.84
C THR A 130 7.24 6.15 5.40
N ALA A 131 6.25 6.42 4.55
CA ALA A 131 4.96 6.95 4.97
C ALA A 131 4.18 5.97 5.83
N SER A 132 4.16 4.69 5.49
CA SER A 132 3.54 3.64 6.29
C SER A 132 4.17 3.54 7.67
N ARG A 133 5.50 3.57 7.78
CA ARG A 133 6.19 3.58 9.08
C ARG A 133 5.82 4.80 9.93
N LYS A 134 5.75 5.99 9.32
CA LYS A 134 5.30 7.21 10.01
C LYS A 134 3.86 7.09 10.49
N PHE A 135 2.98 6.55 9.65
CA PHE A 135 1.59 6.30 10.01
C PHE A 135 1.46 5.32 11.18
N GLN A 136 2.20 4.21 11.16
CA GLN A 136 2.26 3.27 12.28
C GLN A 136 2.75 3.94 13.57
N GLN A 137 3.80 4.77 13.49
CA GLN A 137 4.30 5.52 14.66
C GLN A 137 3.27 6.47 15.25
N LEU A 138 2.38 7.03 14.43
CA LEU A 138 1.29 7.91 14.89
C LEU A 138 0.12 7.13 15.48
N VAL A 139 -0.23 6.00 14.87
CA VAL A 139 -1.45 5.25 15.16
C VAL A 139 -1.25 4.20 16.26
N CYS A 140 -0.10 3.53 16.33
CA CYS A 140 0.16 2.49 17.34
C CYS A 140 0.06 3.00 18.80
N PRO A 141 0.59 4.19 19.17
CA PRO A 141 0.42 4.72 20.53
C PRO A 141 -1.04 5.05 20.87
N GLN A 142 -1.83 5.47 19.88
CA GLN A 142 -3.26 5.77 20.04
C GLN A 142 -4.10 4.49 20.15
N LEU A 143 -3.75 3.44 19.42
CA LEU A 143 -4.37 2.12 19.51
C LEU A 143 -4.12 1.43 20.85
N ALA A 144 -2.91 1.56 21.41
CA ALA A 144 -2.56 0.96 22.69
C ALA A 144 -3.35 1.56 23.87
N THR A 145 -3.84 2.79 23.72
CA THR A 145 -4.61 3.51 24.75
C THR A 145 -6.13 3.36 24.58
N MET A 146 -6.62 2.92 23.42
CA MET A 146 -8.05 2.71 23.18
C MET A 146 -8.47 1.25 23.47
N VAL A 147 -8.95 1.01 24.69
CA VAL A 147 -9.39 -0.30 25.19
C VAL A 147 -10.66 -0.83 24.48
N GLU A 148 -11.44 0.04 23.82
CA GLU A 148 -12.78 -0.26 23.29
C GLU A 148 -12.90 -0.17 21.75
N ILE A 149 -11.84 -0.45 20.99
CA ILE A 149 -11.97 -0.52 19.53
C ILE A 149 -12.62 -1.85 19.13
N ASN A 150 -13.62 -1.77 18.25
CA ASN A 150 -14.31 -2.91 17.66
C ASN A 150 -13.29 -3.98 17.19
N PRO A 151 -13.46 -5.25 17.55
CA PRO A 151 -12.52 -6.33 17.21
C PRO A 151 -12.18 -6.41 15.72
N ILE A 152 -13.11 -6.05 14.83
CA ILE A 152 -12.90 -6.03 13.38
C ILE A 152 -11.91 -4.94 12.99
N VAL A 153 -12.08 -3.72 13.52
CA VAL A 153 -11.15 -2.60 13.31
C VAL A 153 -9.79 -2.93 13.91
N LYS A 154 -9.76 -3.61 15.06
CA LYS A 154 -8.54 -4.10 15.69
C LYS A 154 -7.83 -5.16 14.85
N SER A 155 -8.58 -6.08 14.22
CA SER A 155 -8.03 -7.09 13.30
C SER A 155 -7.51 -6.47 12.01
N LEU A 156 -8.25 -5.53 11.41
CA LEU A 156 -7.81 -4.82 10.21
C LEU A 156 -6.54 -3.99 10.46
N LEU A 157 -6.48 -3.31 11.61
CA LEU A 157 -5.31 -2.54 12.01
C LEU A 157 -4.11 -3.41 12.40
N ARG A 158 -4.32 -4.68 12.78
CA ARG A 158 -3.24 -5.66 13.01
C ARG A 158 -2.67 -6.23 11.71
N ILE A 159 -3.50 -6.37 10.69
CA ILE A 159 -3.09 -6.91 9.38
C ILE A 159 -2.38 -5.83 8.55
N MET A 160 -2.76 -4.56 8.73
CA MET A 160 -2.10 -3.37 8.15
C MET A 160 -0.90 -2.91 8.96
#